data_AF-A0A3M2CA55-F1
#
_entry.id   AF-A0A3M2CA55-F1
#
_cell.length_a   1.000
_cell.length_b   1.000
_cell.length_c   1.000
_cell.angle_alpha   90.00
_cell.angle_beta   90.00
_cell.angle_gamma   90.00
#
_symmetry.space_group_name_H-M   'P 1'
#
loop_
_entity.id
_entity.type
_entity.pdbx_description
1 polymer ?
#
loop_
_entity_poly.entity_id
_entity_poly.type
_entity_poly.pdbx_seq_one_letter_code
_entity_poly.pdbx_strand_id
1 'polypeptide(L)'
;MLHQITFPQNLDLGDEDYAFCAGKDCSAGYFSESRQIPKTSLRAFQPGCDEMLCYCFDISVSTYRTALSEGTAKLIREFVIQNTKKDLCVCMTRNPSGRCCLADFKRMEHDHDH
;
A
#
# COMPACT_ATOMS: atom_id res chain seq x y z
N MET A 1 8.48 -8.06 2.56
CA MET A 1 9.36 -7.13 1.84
C MET A 1 9.83 -7.66 0.47
N LEU A 2 10.55 -8.79 0.38
CA LEU A 2 11.18 -9.29 -0.87
C LEU A 2 10.32 -9.15 -2.13
N HIS A 3 9.07 -9.60 -2.07
CA HIS A 3 8.13 -9.53 -3.17
C HIS A 3 7.88 -8.11 -3.71
N GLN A 4 8.11 -7.07 -2.91
CA GLN A 4 7.82 -5.69 -3.26
C GLN A 4 8.93 -5.01 -4.05
N ILE A 5 10.15 -5.54 -3.98
CA ILE A 5 11.35 -4.92 -4.54
C ILE A 5 11.54 -5.43 -5.97
N THR A 6 11.87 -4.52 -6.88
CA THR A 6 12.10 -4.83 -8.29
C THR A 6 13.39 -5.63 -8.48
N PHE A 7 13.45 -6.41 -9.54
CA PHE A 7 14.67 -7.06 -9.98
C PHE A 7 15.58 -6.05 -10.70
N PRO A 8 16.92 -6.09 -10.52
CA PRO A 8 17.69 -7.07 -9.73
C PRO A 8 17.91 -6.69 -8.26
N GLN A 9 17.34 -5.59 -7.77
CA GLN A 9 17.61 -5.10 -6.40
C GLN A 9 17.19 -6.09 -5.31
N ASN A 10 16.24 -6.98 -5.63
CA ASN A 10 15.79 -8.03 -4.72
C ASN A 10 16.75 -9.23 -4.58
N LEU A 11 17.82 -9.32 -5.37
CA LEU A 11 18.81 -10.40 -5.28
C LEU A 11 19.72 -10.27 -4.05
N ASP A 12 20.05 -9.04 -3.66
CA ASP A 12 21.02 -8.74 -2.61
C ASP A 12 20.32 -8.28 -1.32
N LEU A 13 19.21 -8.90 -0.96
CA LEU A 13 18.52 -8.60 0.29
C LEU A 13 19.06 -9.53 1.38
N GLY A 14 19.76 -8.95 2.35
CA GLY A 14 20.20 -9.67 3.54
C GLY A 14 19.02 -10.06 4.44
N ASP A 15 19.30 -10.94 5.40
CA ASP A 15 18.35 -11.33 6.44
C ASP A 15 18.42 -10.30 7.60
N GLU A 16 17.64 -9.23 7.45
CA GLU A 16 17.53 -8.15 8.43
C GLU A 16 16.06 -7.77 8.65
N ASP A 17 15.78 -7.16 9.79
CA ASP A 17 14.46 -6.60 10.08
C ASP A 17 14.30 -5.24 9.39
N TYR A 18 13.54 -5.23 8.30
CA TYR A 18 13.22 -4.02 7.55
C TYR A 18 11.88 -3.42 8.00
N ALA A 19 11.89 -2.12 8.30
CA ALA A 19 10.70 -1.31 8.50
C ALA A 19 10.31 -0.58 7.19
N PHE A 20 9.00 -0.37 6.99
CA PHE A 20 8.49 0.42 5.86
C PHE A 20 8.25 1.88 6.25
N CYS A 21 8.70 2.82 5.42
CA CYS A 21 8.45 4.25 5.63
C CYS A 21 7.14 4.69 4.96
N ALA A 22 6.10 4.91 5.75
CA ALA A 22 4.77 5.30 5.25
C ALA A 22 4.64 6.81 4.94
N GLY A 23 5.58 7.64 5.36
CA GLY A 23 5.54 9.08 5.10
C GLY A 23 5.63 9.40 3.61
N LYS A 24 4.82 10.32 3.11
CA LYS A 24 4.78 10.65 1.66
C LYS A 24 6.12 11.22 1.17
N ASP A 25 6.72 12.11 1.94
CA ASP A 25 8.00 12.77 1.61
C ASP A 25 9.23 11.91 1.88
N CYS A 26 9.04 10.69 2.39
CA CYS A 26 10.12 9.76 2.63
C CYS A 26 10.63 9.18 1.31
N SER A 27 11.92 9.37 1.01
CA SER A 27 12.59 8.76 -0.14
C SER A 27 12.87 7.27 0.05
N ALA A 28 13.02 6.83 1.30
CA ALA A 28 13.16 5.42 1.65
C ALA A 28 11.82 4.68 1.56
N GLY A 29 11.82 3.50 0.96
CA GLY A 29 10.70 2.56 0.98
C GLY A 29 10.81 1.62 2.17
N TYR A 30 11.92 0.87 2.23
CA TYR A 30 12.28 0.04 3.38
C TYR A 30 13.62 0.47 3.95
N PHE A 31 13.81 0.28 5.25
CA PHE A 31 15.08 0.53 5.92
C PHE A 31 15.29 -0.43 7.08
N SER A 32 16.54 -0.77 7.34
CA SER A 32 17.03 -1.50 8.51
C SER A 32 18.08 -0.65 9.21
N GLU A 33 18.76 -1.21 10.22
CA GLU A 33 19.89 -0.54 10.88
C GLU A 33 21.05 -0.29 9.92
N SER A 34 21.27 -1.18 8.95
CA SER A 34 22.45 -1.14 8.09
C SER A 34 22.18 -0.68 6.66
N ARG A 35 20.91 -0.69 6.22
CA ARG A 35 20.55 -0.48 4.82
C ARG A 35 19.29 0.34 4.64
N GLN A 36 19.27 1.14 3.58
CA GLN A 36 18.07 1.81 3.09
C GLN A 36 17.79 1.39 1.65
N ILE A 37 16.53 1.07 1.37
CA ILE A 37 16.03 0.70 0.06
C ILE A 37 15.09 1.82 -0.39
N PRO A 38 15.39 2.53 -1.49
CA PRO A 38 14.59 3.67 -1.90
C PRO A 38 13.21 3.22 -2.38
N LYS A 39 12.19 4.08 -2.24
CA LYS A 39 10.84 3.81 -2.74
C LYS A 39 10.85 3.48 -4.23
N THR A 40 11.68 4.15 -5.00
CA THR A 40 11.82 3.92 -6.45
C THR A 40 12.35 2.52 -6.81
N SER A 41 12.77 1.69 -5.84
CA SER A 41 13.07 0.27 -6.05
C SER A 41 11.88 -0.66 -5.75
N LEU A 42 10.72 -0.12 -5.39
CA LEU A 42 9.52 -0.90 -5.12
C LEU A 42 8.60 -0.86 -6.35
N ARG A 43 7.92 -1.98 -6.62
CA ARG A 43 6.98 -2.11 -7.76
C ARG A 43 5.87 -1.06 -7.73
N ALA A 44 5.35 -0.77 -6.55
CA ALA A 44 4.25 0.17 -6.33
C ALA A 44 4.60 1.65 -6.56
N PHE A 45 5.89 1.98 -6.62
CA PHE A 45 6.38 3.35 -6.68
C PHE A 45 7.25 3.58 -7.93
N GLN A 46 7.08 2.73 -8.95
CA GLN A 46 7.69 2.97 -10.26
C GLN A 46 7.03 4.18 -10.95
N PRO A 47 7.77 4.87 -11.84
CA PRO A 47 7.18 5.93 -12.65
C PRO A 47 5.94 5.43 -13.40
N GLY A 48 4.85 6.20 -13.31
CA GLY A 48 3.56 5.86 -13.95
C GLY A 48 2.64 4.96 -13.12
N CYS A 49 3.04 4.50 -11.94
CA CYS A 49 2.14 3.83 -11.01
C CYS A 49 1.33 4.85 -10.18
N ASP A 50 0.04 4.55 -9.98
CA ASP A 50 -0.82 5.32 -9.09
C ASP A 50 -0.48 5.08 -7.61
N GLU A 51 -0.78 6.07 -6.76
CA GLU A 51 -0.76 5.88 -5.31
C GLU A 51 -1.89 4.91 -4.91
N MET A 52 -1.52 3.71 -4.45
CA MET A 52 -2.47 2.65 -4.15
C MET A 52 -3.02 2.74 -2.73
N LEU A 53 -4.33 2.57 -2.60
CA LEU A 53 -5.04 2.42 -1.33
C LEU A 53 -5.17 0.94 -0.94
N CYS A 54 -5.58 0.07 -1.89
CA CYS A 54 -5.69 -1.37 -1.70
C CYS A 54 -4.90 -2.14 -2.76
N TYR A 55 -3.76 -2.70 -2.34
CA TYR A 55 -2.89 -3.50 -3.20
C TYR A 55 -3.43 -4.89 -3.56
N CYS A 56 -4.41 -5.42 -2.81
CA CYS A 56 -5.03 -6.71 -3.11
C CYS A 56 -6.00 -6.62 -4.29
N PHE A 57 -6.73 -5.52 -4.39
CA PHE A 57 -7.86 -5.38 -5.30
C PHE A 57 -7.71 -4.20 -6.26
N ASP A 58 -6.48 -3.69 -6.41
CA ASP A 58 -6.14 -2.64 -7.38
C ASP A 58 -6.98 -1.37 -7.25
N ILE A 59 -7.15 -0.89 -6.01
CA ILE A 59 -7.89 0.35 -5.73
C ILE A 59 -6.88 1.45 -5.42
N SER A 60 -6.85 2.49 -6.24
CA SER A 60 -6.01 3.67 -6.01
C SER A 60 -6.64 4.66 -5.05
N VAL A 61 -5.81 5.54 -4.49
CA VAL A 61 -6.25 6.67 -3.66
C VAL A 61 -7.11 7.63 -4.48
N SER A 62 -6.78 7.88 -5.74
CA SER A 62 -7.56 8.74 -6.63
C SER A 62 -8.95 8.17 -6.90
N THR A 63 -9.05 6.88 -7.23
CA THR A 63 -10.34 6.19 -7.42
C THR A 63 -11.22 6.30 -6.18
N TYR A 64 -10.66 6.06 -4.98
CA TYR A 64 -11.46 6.14 -3.75
C TYR A 64 -11.86 7.58 -3.39
N ARG A 65 -11.00 8.57 -3.65
CA ARG A 65 -11.34 10.00 -3.48
C ARG A 65 -12.50 10.42 -4.38
N THR A 66 -12.49 10.00 -5.65
CA THR A 66 -13.61 10.25 -6.57
C THR A 66 -14.89 9.62 -6.04
N ALA A 67 -14.83 8.37 -5.57
CA ALA A 67 -15.98 7.68 -5.02
C ALA A 67 -16.53 8.34 -3.74
N LEU A 68 -15.67 8.96 -2.91
CA LEU A 68 -16.12 9.75 -1.76
C LEU A 68 -16.93 10.97 -2.22
N SER A 69 -16.37 11.76 -3.15
CA SER A 69 -17.04 12.94 -3.71
C SER A 69 -18.36 12.61 -4.43
N GLU A 70 -18.46 11.43 -5.05
CA GLU A 70 -19.67 10.96 -5.75
C GLU A 70 -20.67 10.25 -4.82
N GLY A 71 -20.33 10.04 -3.55
CA GLY A 71 -21.18 9.30 -2.59
C GLY A 71 -21.26 7.79 -2.84
N THR A 72 -20.34 7.22 -3.63
CA THR A 72 -20.30 5.79 -4.00
C THR A 72 -19.26 4.98 -3.22
N ALA A 73 -18.43 5.62 -2.39
CA ALA A 73 -17.33 5.02 -1.63
C ALA A 73 -17.74 3.79 -0.78
N LYS A 74 -18.96 3.80 -0.23
CA LYS A 74 -19.49 2.71 0.59
C LYS A 74 -19.44 1.36 -0.14
N LEU A 75 -19.76 1.34 -1.45
CA LEU A 75 -19.77 0.12 -2.25
C LEU A 75 -18.36 -0.49 -2.37
N ILE A 76 -17.36 0.36 -2.60
CA ILE A 76 -15.95 -0.05 -2.70
C ILE A 76 -15.49 -0.61 -1.36
N ARG A 77 -15.77 0.08 -0.25
CA ARG A 77 -15.36 -0.37 1.08
C ARG A 77 -16.03 -1.69 1.48
N GLU A 78 -17.31 -1.86 1.21
CA GLU A 78 -18.03 -3.12 1.46
C GLU A 78 -17.42 -4.27 0.65
N PHE A 79 -17.11 -4.05 -0.63
CA PHE A 79 -16.41 -5.03 -1.47
C PHE A 79 -15.08 -5.48 -0.82
N VAL A 80 -14.25 -4.54 -0.35
CA VAL A 80 -12.97 -4.86 0.29
C VAL A 80 -13.17 -5.64 1.59
N ILE A 81 -14.14 -5.24 2.43
CA ILE A 81 -14.46 -5.94 3.69
C ILE A 81 -14.88 -7.38 3.42
N GLN A 82 -15.79 -7.60 2.47
CA GLN A 82 -16.32 -8.93 2.20
C GLN A 82 -15.25 -9.87 1.65
N ASN A 83 -14.39 -9.40 0.74
CA ASN A 83 -13.31 -10.23 0.21
C ASN A 83 -12.18 -10.45 1.23
N THR A 84 -11.95 -9.50 2.14
CA THR A 84 -11.02 -9.70 3.27
C THR A 84 -11.53 -10.80 4.22
N LYS A 85 -12.83 -10.81 4.54
CA LYS A 85 -13.46 -11.85 5.39
C LYS A 85 -13.45 -13.25 4.77
N LYS A 86 -13.30 -13.35 3.45
CA LYS A 86 -13.19 -14.60 2.70
C LYS A 86 -11.75 -15.07 2.51
N ASP A 87 -10.79 -14.43 3.19
CA ASP A 87 -9.36 -14.70 3.05
C ASP A 87 -8.81 -14.56 1.62
N LEU A 88 -9.48 -13.75 0.78
CA LEU A 88 -9.07 -13.50 -0.62
C LEU A 88 -8.01 -12.40 -0.74
N CYS A 89 -7.56 -11.82 0.37
CA CYS A 89 -6.53 -10.80 0.39
C CYS A 89 -5.34 -11.22 1.24
N VAL A 90 -4.14 -11.00 0.70
CA VAL A 90 -2.86 -11.30 1.34
C VAL A 90 -2.12 -10.00 1.65
N CYS A 91 -2.71 -9.14 2.50
CA CYS A 91 -2.20 -7.79 2.79
C CYS A 91 -0.73 -7.77 3.20
N MET A 92 -0.32 -8.70 4.07
CA MET A 92 1.04 -8.78 4.61
C MET A 92 2.09 -8.92 3.49
N THR A 93 1.70 -9.56 2.39
CA THR A 93 2.57 -9.78 1.23
C THR A 93 2.37 -8.72 0.16
N ARG A 94 1.13 -8.27 -0.11
CA ARG A 94 0.78 -7.36 -1.22
C ARG A 94 0.97 -5.88 -0.90
N ASN A 95 0.69 -5.45 0.33
CA ASN A 95 0.86 -4.06 0.75
C ASN A 95 2.31 -3.84 1.20
N PRO A 96 3.07 -2.87 0.64
CA PRO A 96 4.43 -2.56 1.09
C PRO A 96 4.55 -2.28 2.59
N SER A 97 3.52 -1.70 3.21
CA SER A 97 3.52 -1.46 4.66
C SER A 97 3.33 -2.70 5.50
N GLY A 98 2.96 -3.84 4.90
CA GLY A 98 2.58 -5.04 5.62
C GLY A 98 1.30 -4.88 6.44
N ARG A 99 0.45 -3.89 6.16
CA ARG A 99 -0.81 -3.65 6.89
C ARG A 99 -2.04 -3.84 6.01
N CYS A 100 -3.16 -4.15 6.64
CA CYS A 100 -4.45 -4.19 5.95
C CYS A 100 -4.89 -2.78 5.54
N CYS A 101 -5.28 -2.63 4.26
CA CYS A 101 -5.73 -1.35 3.71
C CYS A 101 -6.99 -0.78 4.39
N LEU A 102 -7.82 -1.60 5.06
CA LEU A 102 -9.06 -1.16 5.70
C LEU A 102 -8.85 -0.02 6.72
N ALA A 103 -7.68 0.04 7.36
CA ALA A 103 -7.31 1.15 8.23
C ALA A 103 -7.17 2.48 7.46
N ASP A 104 -6.60 2.43 6.25
CA ASP A 104 -6.41 3.60 5.40
C ASP A 104 -7.74 4.08 4.80
N PHE A 105 -8.67 3.18 4.46
CA PHE A 105 -10.05 3.54 4.09
C PHE A 105 -10.71 4.39 5.18
N LYS A 106 -10.66 3.91 6.44
CA LYS A 106 -11.26 4.61 7.58
C LYS A 106 -10.64 5.99 7.80
N ARG A 107 -9.31 6.12 7.64
CA ARG A 107 -8.62 7.41 7.74
C ARG A 107 -9.09 8.37 6.65
N MET A 108 -9.16 7.92 5.40
CA MET A 108 -9.60 8.77 4.29
C MET A 108 -11.05 9.24 4.41
N GLU A 109 -11.95 8.38 4.90
CA GLU A 109 -13.34 8.77 5.20
C GLU A 109 -13.37 9.89 6.25
N HIS A 110 -12.65 9.71 7.37
CA HIS A 110 -12.55 10.72 8.41
C HIS A 110 -11.99 12.05 7.89
N ASP A 111 -10.94 12.02 7.08
CA ASP A 111 -10.29 13.20 6.51
C ASP A 111 -11.12 13.88 5.40
N HIS A 112 -12.14 13.23 4.86
CA HIS A 112 -13.05 13.82 3.87
C HIS A 112 -14.20 14.58 4.54
N ASP A 113 -14.64 14.09 5.70
CA ASP A 113 -15.76 14.66 6.46
C ASP A 113 -15.35 15.88 7.32
N HIS A 114 -14.05 16.19 7.45
CA HIS A 114 -13.48 17.28 8.24
C HIS A 114 -12.59 18.20 7.40
#